data_AF-A0A229UKE1-F1
#
_entry.id   AF-A0A229UKE1-F1
#
_cell.length_a   1.000
_cell.length_b   1.000
_cell.length_c   1.000
_cell.angle_alpha   90.00
_cell.angle_beta   90.00
_cell.angle_gamma   90.00
#
_symmetry.space_group_name_H-M   'P 1'
#
loop_
_entity.id
_entity.type
_entity.pdbx_description
1 polymer ?
#
loop_
_entity_poly.entity_id
_entity_poly.type
_entity_poly.pdbx_seq_one_letter_code
_entity_poly.pdbx_strand_id
1 'polypeptide(L)' 'MENSPVSLEMGVIICRHCETEIGTFDSEKVTTYYSDCQEQQCLEGRKAVKSENNHPAVR' A
#
# COMPACT_ATOMS: atom_id res chain seq x y z
N MET A 1 -16.69 -20.11 -30.53
CA MET A 1 -16.25 -19.11 -29.56
C MET A 1 -15.64 -19.83 -28.37
N GLU A 2 -14.32 -19.85 -28.29
CA GLU A 2 -13.58 -20.35 -27.13
C GLU A 2 -13.59 -19.24 -26.09
N ASN A 3 -14.38 -19.37 -25.03
CA ASN A 3 -14.33 -18.44 -23.90
C ASN A 3 -13.23 -18.94 -22.97
N SER A 4 -11.99 -18.52 -23.22
CA SER A 4 -10.93 -18.66 -22.23
C SER A 4 -11.31 -17.76 -21.04
N PRO A 5 -11.41 -18.29 -19.81
CA PRO A 5 -11.63 -17.45 -18.64
C PRO A 5 -10.43 -16.51 -18.52
N VAL A 6 -10.64 -15.23 -18.80
CA VAL A 6 -9.65 -14.19 -18.52
C VAL A 6 -9.68 -14.00 -17.01
N SER A 7 -8.74 -14.64 -16.31
CA SER A 7 -8.47 -14.35 -14.89
C SER A 7 -7.99 -12.90 -14.79
N LEU A 8 -8.89 -12.00 -14.44
CA LEU A 8 -8.59 -10.59 -14.21
C LEU A 8 -8.11 -10.45 -12.77
N GLU A 9 -6.86 -10.03 -12.61
CA GLU A 9 -6.32 -9.64 -11.30
C GLU A 9 -6.98 -8.32 -10.84
N MET A 10 -8.15 -8.43 -10.23
CA MET A 10 -8.92 -7.28 -9.73
C MET A 10 -8.63 -6.97 -8.25
N GLY A 11 -7.79 -7.77 -7.60
CA GLY A 11 -7.28 -7.52 -6.27
C GLY A 11 -5.96 -6.77 -6.31
N VAL A 12 -5.81 -5.72 -5.51
CA VAL A 12 -4.54 -4.98 -5.33
C VAL A 12 -4.21 -4.82 -3.85
N ILE A 13 -2.93 -4.92 -3.51
CA ILE A 13 -2.40 -4.72 -2.17
C ILE A 13 -1.55 -3.45 -2.19
N ILE A 14 -1.92 -2.45 -1.39
CA ILE A 14 -1.27 -1.16 -1.31
C ILE A 14 -0.59 -1.00 0.05
N CYS A 15 0.60 -0.39 0.07
CA CYS A 15 1.26 -0.02 1.32
C CYS A 15 0.52 1.10 2.03
N ARG A 16 0.20 0.92 3.32
CA ARG A 16 -0.44 1.94 4.16
C ARG A 16 0.38 3.20 4.39
N HIS A 17 1.68 3.14 4.11
CA HIS A 17 2.63 4.17 4.51
C HIS A 17 3.20 4.97 3.34
N CYS A 18 3.53 4.31 2.23
CA CYS A 18 4.05 4.97 1.03
C CYS A 18 3.10 4.86 -0.16
N GLU A 19 1.91 4.27 0.03
CA GLU A 19 0.85 4.14 -0.98
C GLU A 19 1.29 3.42 -2.26
N THR A 20 2.42 2.72 -2.20
CA THR A 20 2.96 1.93 -3.30
C THR A 20 2.23 0.60 -3.40
N GLU A 21 1.97 0.16 -4.62
CA GLU A 21 1.48 -1.19 -4.90
C GLU A 21 2.53 -2.24 -4.48
N ILE A 22 2.11 -3.18 -3.64
CA ILE A 22 2.92 -4.30 -3.15
C ILE A 22 2.68 -5.54 -4.00
N GLY A 23 1.48 -5.68 -4.57
CA GLY A 23 1.15 -6.77 -5.48
C GLY A 23 -0.33 -6.84 -5.83
N THR A 24 -0.66 -7.74 -6.75
CA THR A 24 -2.01 -8.00 -7.24
C THR A 24 -2.44 -9.44 -6.93
N PHE A 25 -3.74 -9.71 -6.93
CA PHE A 25 -4.29 -11.06 -6.75
C PHE A 25 -5.61 -11.23 -7.51
N ASP A 26 -5.92 -12.48 -7.85
CA ASP A 26 -7.19 -12.83 -8.49
C ASP A 26 -8.36 -12.60 -7.50
N SER A 27 -9.36 -11.87 -7.95
CA SER A 27 -10.51 -11.52 -7.13
C SER A 27 -11.73 -11.33 -8.02
N GLU A 28 -12.88 -11.84 -7.58
CA GLU A 28 -14.15 -11.74 -8.31
C GLU A 28 -14.68 -10.29 -8.41
N LYS A 29 -14.14 -9.38 -7.59
CA LYS A 29 -14.47 -7.94 -7.61
C LYS A 29 -13.23 -7.08 -7.35
N VAL A 30 -13.28 -5.82 -7.79
CA VAL A 30 -12.26 -4.81 -7.49
C VAL A 30 -12.11 -4.69 -5.97
N THR A 31 -10.95 -5.08 -5.47
CA THR A 31 -10.69 -5.11 -4.03
C THR A 31 -9.31 -4.54 -3.73
N THR A 32 -9.27 -3.59 -2.80
CA THR A 32 -8.04 -2.98 -2.33
C THR A 32 -7.76 -3.45 -0.91
N TYR A 33 -6.62 -4.10 -0.71
CA TYR A 33 -6.09 -4.43 0.61
C TYR A 33 -4.94 -3.50 0.96
N TYR A 34 -4.77 -3.27 2.26
CA TYR A 34 -3.77 -2.37 2.79
C TYR A 34 -2.83 -3.14 3.72
N SER A 35 -1.53 -3.14 3.41
CA SER A 35 -0.50 -3.85 4.17
C SER A 35 0.73 -2.96 4.40
N ASP A 36 1.75 -3.49 5.09
CA ASP A 36 3.01 -2.81 5.33
C ASP A 36 4.09 -3.40 4.43
N CYS A 37 4.67 -2.60 3.54
CA CYS A 37 5.81 -3.05 2.74
C CYS A 37 7.11 -3.05 3.58
N GLN A 38 8.10 -3.83 3.13
CA GLN A 38 9.45 -3.89 3.73
C GLN A 38 10.47 -3.00 3.00
N GLU A 39 9.99 -2.13 2.11
CA GLU A 39 10.83 -1.31 1.26
C GLU A 39 11.64 -0.31 2.09
N GLN A 40 12.96 -0.24 1.86
CA GLN A 40 13.86 0.57 2.69
C GLN A 40 13.43 2.05 2.72
N GLN A 41 13.13 2.63 1.55
CA GLN A 41 12.67 4.02 1.45
C GLN A 41 11.39 4.30 2.26
N CYS A 42 10.48 3.32 2.31
CA CYS A 42 9.25 3.43 3.09
C CYS A 42 9.55 3.33 4.60
N LEU A 43 10.41 2.40 4.99
CA LEU A 43 10.81 2.21 6.39
C LEU A 43 11.57 3.42 6.94
N GLU A 44 12.42 4.06 6.14
CA GLU A 44 13.12 5.30 6.50
C GLU A 44 12.13 6.46 6.70
N GLY A 45 11.17 6.64 5.77
CA GLY A 45 10.11 7.62 5.90
C GLY A 45 9.23 7.40 7.15
N ARG A 46 8.89 6.14 7.47
CA ARG A 46 8.15 5.79 8.70
C ARG A 46 8.89 6.16 9.99
N LYS A 47 10.22 6.10 9.99
CA LYS A 47 11.04 6.49 11.14
C LYS A 47 11.09 8.00 11.30
N ALA A 48 11.13 8.76 10.19
CA ALA A 48 11.17 10.22 10.21
C ALA A 48 9.90 10.82 10.85
N VAL A 49 8.72 10.26 10.57
CA VAL A 49 7.44 10.76 11.13
C VAL A 49 7.34 10.57 12.65
N LYS A 50 8.10 9.63 13.25
CA LYS A 50 8.12 9.45 14.71
C LYS A 50 8.97 10.50 15.45
N SER A 51 9.65 11.40 14.73
CA SER A 51 10.53 12.43 15.31
C SER A 51 10.06 13.86 15.03
N GLU A 52 8.79 14.07 14.71
CA GLU A 52 8.20 15.41 14.57
C GLU A 52 6.97 15.60 15.47
N ASN A 53 7.18 15.40 16.77
CA ASN A 53 6.39 16.06 17.81
C ASN A 53 7.18 17.21 18.45
N ASN A 54 8.00 17.93 17.67
CA ASN A 54 8.36 19.29 18.04
C ASN A 54 7.22 20.21 17.60
N HIS A 55 6.14 20.14 18.36
CA HIS A 55 5.19 21.24 18.43
C HIS A 55 5.99 22.44 18.95
N PRO A 56 6.21 23.52 18.17
CA PRO A 56 6.65 24.75 18.80
C PRO A 56 5.49 25.17 19.70
N ALA A 57 5.70 25.17 21.01
CA ALA A 57 4.79 25.80 21.95
C ALA A 57 4.64 27.27 21.52
N VAL A 58 3.54 27.58 20.85
CA VAL A 58 3.19 28.95 20.49
C VAL A 58 2.56 29.59 21.73
N ARG A 59 3.40 30.41 22.37
CA ARG A 59 3.13 31.47 23.37
C ARG A 59 3.05 31.05 24.83
#